data_AF-A0A4Y7JJ71-F1
#
_entry.id   AF-A0A4Y7JJ71-F1
#
_cell.length_a   1.000
_cell.length_b   1.000
_cell.length_c   1.000
_cell.angle_alpha   90.00
_cell.angle_beta   90.00
_cell.angle_gamma   90.00
#
_symmetry.space_group_name_H-M   'P 1'
#
loop_
_entity.id
_entity.type
_entity.pdbx_description
1 polymer ?
#
loop_
_entity_poly.entity_id
_entity_poly.type
_entity_poly.pdbx_seq_one_letter_code
_entity_poly.pdbx_strand_id
1 'polypeptide(L)'
;MSYDSGGMNGYMYISAEPVQKPEICSPVEDMDIIKSNKVIAVFYKLPPRHPHIARPPEGAVIPRKIVRRKDILLSGKLWHEKSSIFGCDSER
;
A
#
# COMPACT_ATOMS: atom_id res chain seq x y z
N MET A 1 23.29 -9.58 11.53
CA MET A 1 22.13 -10.46 11.35
C MET A 1 21.47 -10.06 10.04
N SER A 2 21.65 -10.84 8.97
CA SER A 2 20.87 -10.67 7.74
C SER A 2 19.52 -11.32 7.97
N TYR A 3 18.45 -10.55 7.84
CA TYR A 3 17.11 -11.13 7.79
C TYR A 3 16.91 -11.60 6.35
N ASP A 4 17.12 -12.89 6.10
CA ASP A 4 17.06 -13.48 4.76
C ASP A 4 15.71 -13.28 4.04
N SER A 5 14.66 -12.85 4.76
CA SER A 5 13.35 -12.55 4.17
C SER A 5 13.19 -11.12 3.65
N GLY A 6 14.14 -10.21 3.89
CA GLY A 6 14.02 -8.81 3.44
C GLY A 6 12.79 -8.05 3.98
N GLY A 7 12.20 -8.52 5.09
CA GLY A 7 10.98 -7.94 5.67
C GLY A 7 9.68 -8.63 5.28
N MET A 8 9.74 -9.71 4.50
CA MET A 8 8.59 -10.57 4.22
C MET A 8 8.31 -11.53 5.38
N ASN A 9 7.03 -11.79 5.67
CA ASN A 9 6.57 -12.82 6.61
C ASN A 9 5.77 -13.90 5.86
N GLY A 10 5.13 -14.84 6.57
CA GLY A 10 4.31 -15.89 5.97
C GLY A 10 5.07 -17.15 5.57
N TYR A 11 4.45 -17.94 4.68
CA TYR A 11 4.97 -19.25 4.26
C TYR A 11 4.95 -19.36 2.73
N MET A 12 5.95 -20.00 2.16
CA MET A 12 6.04 -20.29 0.73
C MET A 12 6.12 -21.79 0.51
N TYR A 13 5.48 -22.30 -0.55
CA TYR A 13 5.66 -23.68 -0.99
C TYR A 13 5.79 -23.77 -2.52
N ILE A 14 6.61 -24.72 -2.95
CA ILE A 14 6.91 -24.99 -4.35
C ILE A 14 5.90 -26.02 -4.88
N SER A 15 5.43 -25.81 -6.12
CA SER A 15 4.50 -26.72 -6.78
C SER A 15 5.22 -27.99 -7.27
N ALA A 16 4.46 -29.05 -7.59
CA ALA A 16 5.00 -30.24 -8.24
C ALA A 16 5.33 -30.04 -9.73
N GLU A 17 4.90 -28.91 -10.32
CA GLU A 17 5.19 -28.54 -11.70
C GLU A 17 6.50 -27.75 -11.81
N PRO A 18 7.08 -27.61 -13.03
CA PRO A 18 8.26 -26.78 -13.22
C PRO A 18 8.04 -25.34 -12.72
N VAL A 19 8.78 -25.00 -11.67
CA VAL A 19 8.69 -23.73 -10.92
C VAL A 19 9.04 -22.50 -11.77
N GLN A 20 9.85 -22.71 -12.79
CA GLN A 20 10.38 -21.67 -13.66
C GLN A 20 10.30 -22.14 -15.11
N LYS A 21 9.21 -21.80 -15.78
CA LYS A 21 9.10 -21.99 -17.23
C LYS A 21 10.12 -21.07 -17.92
N PRO A 22 10.99 -21.59 -18.80
CA PRO A 22 12.00 -20.78 -19.50
C PRO A 22 11.38 -19.70 -20.38
N GLU A 23 10.20 -19.99 -20.94
CA GLU A 23 9.40 -19.09 -21.75
C GLU A 23 7.99 -18.95 -21.17
N ILE A 24 7.46 -17.73 -21.19
CA ILE A 24 6.08 -17.43 -20.78
C ILE A 24 5.38 -16.74 -21.94
N CYS A 25 4.40 -17.44 -22.52
CA CYS A 25 3.53 -16.89 -23.56
C CYS A 25 2.45 -16.03 -22.92
N SER A 26 2.16 -14.88 -23.54
CA SER A 26 1.04 -14.04 -23.15
C SER A 26 -0.30 -14.75 -23.45
N PRO A 27 -1.30 -14.65 -22.56
CA PRO A 27 -2.66 -15.08 -22.87
C PRO A 27 -3.41 -14.10 -23.78
N VAL A 28 -2.84 -12.90 -24.03
CA VAL A 28 -3.37 -11.87 -24.93
C VAL A 28 -2.62 -11.94 -26.26
N GLU A 29 -3.36 -11.86 -27.37
CA GLU A 29 -2.81 -11.82 -28.73
C GLU A 29 -1.88 -10.61 -28.94
N ASP A 30 -0.95 -10.75 -29.91
CA ASP A 30 0.02 -9.73 -30.32
C ASP A 30 0.98 -9.21 -29.23
N MET A 31 1.15 -9.96 -28.14
CA MET A 31 2.12 -9.67 -27.09
C MET A 31 3.36 -10.56 -27.18
N ASP A 32 4.52 -9.95 -26.90
CA ASP A 32 5.80 -10.64 -26.94
C ASP A 32 5.89 -11.78 -25.91
N ILE A 33 6.61 -12.84 -26.31
CA ILE A 33 6.94 -13.96 -25.43
C ILE A 33 8.11 -13.55 -24.51
N ILE A 34 7.94 -13.75 -23.21
CA ILE A 34 9.04 -13.59 -22.26
C ILE A 34 10.00 -14.75 -22.44
N LYS A 35 11.20 -14.49 -22.98
CA LYS A 35 12.28 -15.47 -23.13
C LYS A 35 13.22 -15.43 -21.93
N SER A 36 13.83 -16.56 -21.60
CA SER A 36 14.85 -16.66 -20.53
C SER A 36 14.37 -16.13 -19.17
N ASN A 37 13.13 -16.48 -18.78
CA ASN A 37 12.58 -16.10 -17.48
C ASN A 37 13.57 -16.46 -16.34
N LYS A 38 13.87 -15.50 -15.45
CA LYS A 38 14.78 -15.64 -14.30
C LYS A 38 14.05 -15.65 -12.95
N VAL A 39 12.72 -15.65 -12.97
CA VAL A 39 11.88 -15.56 -11.77
C VAL A 39 11.21 -16.91 -11.50
N ILE A 40 11.19 -17.27 -10.22
CA ILE A 40 10.52 -18.45 -9.67
C ILE A 40 9.15 -18.02 -9.15
N ALA A 41 8.09 -18.71 -9.59
CA ALA A 41 6.76 -18.55 -9.03
C ALA A 41 6.53 -19.56 -7.90
N VAL A 42 6.05 -19.09 -6.75
CA VAL A 42 5.74 -19.92 -5.57
C VAL A 42 4.34 -19.62 -5.08
N PHE A 43 3.74 -20.59 -4.39
CA PHE A 43 2.52 -20.34 -3.65
C PHE A 43 2.84 -19.70 -2.31
N TYR A 44 2.12 -18.64 -1.97
CA TYR A 44 2.31 -17.90 -0.73
C TYR A 44 1.09 -18.01 0.18
N LYS A 45 1.34 -18.24 1.48
CA LYS A 45 0.33 -18.29 2.52
C LYS A 45 0.62 -17.25 3.58
N LEU A 46 -0.39 -16.42 3.88
CA LEU A 46 -0.33 -15.42 4.94
C LEU A 46 -0.11 -16.10 6.31
N PRO A 47 0.62 -15.44 7.23
CA PRO A 47 0.71 -15.92 8.60
C PRO A 47 -0.66 -15.89 9.29
N PRO A 48 -0.85 -16.64 10.40
CA PRO A 48 -2.06 -16.57 11.20
C PRO A 48 -2.38 -15.11 11.58
N ARG A 49 -3.66 -14.73 11.48
CA ARG A 49 -4.10 -13.39 11.88
C ARG A 49 -3.91 -13.23 13.39
N HIS A 50 -3.41 -12.07 13.80
CA HIS A 50 -3.41 -11.65 15.19
C HIS A 50 -4.42 -10.51 15.39
N PRO A 51 -4.92 -10.32 16.63
CA PRO A 51 -5.72 -9.15 16.96
C PRO A 51 -5.02 -7.85 16.57
N HIS A 52 -5.77 -6.90 16.00
CA HIS A 52 -5.23 -5.61 15.60
C HIS A 52 -4.75 -4.83 16.82
N ILE A 53 -3.54 -4.29 16.73
CA ILE A 53 -2.95 -3.44 17.77
C ILE A 53 -3.11 -1.99 17.31
N ALA A 54 -4.06 -1.26 17.90
CA ALA A 54 -4.39 0.12 17.51
C ALA A 54 -3.38 1.17 18.05
N ARG A 55 -2.10 0.96 17.78
CA ARG A 55 -1.02 1.93 18.03
C ARG A 55 0.07 1.80 16.97
N PRO A 56 0.88 2.85 16.73
CA PRO A 56 2.03 2.74 15.84
C PRO A 56 2.97 1.59 16.27
N PRO A 57 3.57 0.88 15.31
CA PRO A 57 4.61 -0.09 15.59
C PRO A 57 5.78 0.55 16.34
N GLU A 58 6.49 -0.25 17.13
CA GLU A 58 7.72 0.19 17.76
C GLU A 58 8.77 0.56 16.70
N GLY A 59 9.48 1.67 16.90
CA GLY A 59 10.45 2.19 15.93
C GLY A 59 9.82 2.90 14.72
N ALA A 60 8.50 3.06 14.66
CA ALA A 60 7.85 3.82 13.59
C ALA A 60 8.31 5.30 13.60
N VAL A 61 8.95 5.73 12.51
CA VAL A 61 9.31 7.14 12.30
C VAL A 61 8.10 7.87 11.74
N ILE A 62 7.49 8.72 12.57
CA ILE A 62 6.33 9.52 12.16
C ILE A 62 6.78 10.63 11.19
N PRO A 63 6.17 10.75 10.00
CA PRO A 63 6.51 11.81 9.05
C PRO A 63 6.29 13.21 9.64
N ARG A 64 7.06 14.19 9.16
CA ARG A 64 6.91 15.59 9.58
C ARG A 64 5.48 16.08 9.32
N LYS A 65 4.85 16.64 10.35
CA LYS A 65 3.54 17.29 10.21
C LYS A 65 3.64 18.47 9.23
N ILE A 66 2.89 18.39 8.13
CA ILE A 66 2.78 19.48 7.14
C ILE A 66 1.59 20.39 7.41
N VAL A 67 0.61 19.93 8.18
CA VAL A 67 -0.61 20.68 8.53
C VAL A 67 -0.26 21.84 9.46
N ARG A 68 -0.47 23.06 8.99
CA ARG A 68 -0.26 24.31 9.74
C ARG A 68 -1.56 24.79 10.37
N ARG A 69 -1.48 25.77 11.26
CA ARG A 69 -2.66 26.37 11.92
C ARG A 69 -3.73 26.86 10.93
N LYS A 70 -3.32 27.48 9.82
CA LYS A 70 -4.24 27.96 8.78
C LYS A 70 -4.95 26.84 8.01
N ASP A 71 -4.38 25.64 8.03
CA ASP A 71 -4.94 24.45 7.37
C ASP A 71 -5.97 23.76 8.30
N ILE A 72 -6.10 24.22 9.56
CA ILE A 72 -7.06 23.73 10.54
C ILE A 72 -8.27 24.67 10.51
N LEU A 73 -9.44 24.15 10.16
CA LEU A 73 -10.70 24.87 10.33
C LEU A 73 -10.95 25.06 11.83
N LEU A 74 -11.06 26.32 12.27
CA LEU A 74 -11.25 26.67 13.69
C LEU A 74 -12.63 26.25 14.23
N SER A 75 -13.63 26.16 13.35
CA SER A 75 -14.93 25.60 13.68
C SER A 75 -14.90 24.11 13.40
N GLY A 76 -15.48 23.30 14.28
CA GLY A 76 -15.70 21.85 14.11
C GLY A 76 -16.62 21.47 12.94
N LYS A 77 -16.68 22.31 11.91
CA LYS A 77 -17.35 22.10 10.64
C LYS A 77 -16.72 20.91 9.97
N LEU A 78 -17.54 19.89 9.75
CA LEU A 78 -17.13 18.71 9.00
C LEU A 78 -16.78 19.15 7.57
N TRP A 79 -15.80 18.49 6.96
CA TRP A 79 -15.33 18.80 5.60
C TRP A 79 -16.43 18.69 4.52
N HIS A 80 -17.57 18.06 4.83
CA HIS A 80 -18.73 17.93 3.95
C HIS A 80 -19.85 18.94 4.23
N GLU A 81 -19.73 19.77 5.29
CA GLU A 81 -20.69 20.84 5.52
C GLU A 81 -20.40 22.00 4.54
N LYS A 82 -21.35 22.27 3.63
CA LYS A 82 -21.25 23.42 2.72
C LYS A 82 -21.08 24.69 3.54
N SER A 83 -19.96 25.39 3.34
CA SER A 83 -19.74 26.68 3.96
C SER A 83 -20.59 27.74 3.27
N SER A 84 -21.78 28.02 3.82
CA SER A 84 -22.53 29.23 3.52
C SER A 84 -21.89 30.44 4.20
N ILE A 85 -20.68 30.82 3.77
CA ILE A 85 -20.08 32.11 4.12
C ILE A 85 -20.00 32.90 2.81
N PHE A 86 -21.16 33.40 2.38
CA PHE A 86 -21.26 34.55 1.49
C PHE A 86 -22.30 35.47 2.11
N GLY A 87 -21.83 36.58 2.69
CA GLY A 87 -22.70 37.64 3.20
C GLY A 87 -22.11 38.39 4.39
N CYS A 88 -21.19 39.32 4.12
CA CYS A 88 -21.36 40.76 4.40
C CYS A 88 -20.00 41.44 4.43
N ASP A 89 -19.60 42.03 3.30
CA ASP A 89 -18.90 43.32 3.31
C ASP A 89 -19.82 44.28 2.57
N SER A 90 -20.66 44.98 3.33
CA SER A 90 -21.33 46.19 2.88
C SER A 90 -20.35 47.35 3.02
N GLU A 91 -19.69 47.70 1.93
CA GLU A 91 -19.17 49.05 1.70
C GLU A 91 -19.50 49.46 0.24
N ARG A 92 -20.73 49.93 0.02
CA ARG A 92 -21.00 51.28 -0.50
C ARG A 92 -22.51 51.58 -0.48
#